data_AF-A0A844M6J3-F1
#
_entry.id   AF-A0A844M6J3-F1
#
_cell.length_a   1.000
_cell.length_b   1.000
_cell.length_c   1.000
_cell.angle_alpha   90.00
_cell.angle_beta   90.00
_cell.angle_gamma   90.00
#
_symmetry.space_group_name_H-M   'P 1'
#
loop_
_entity.id
_entity.type
_entity.pdbx_description
1 polymer ?
#
loop_
_entity_poly.entity_id
_entity_poly.type
_entity_poly.pdbx_seq_one_letter_code
_entity_poly.pdbx_strand_id
1 'polypeptide(L)'
;MSDDNSIRKILILAAHPLGTDKLRLDEEARDIKEGLRQASERDRFVLHSEWAVRPRDVRRALLNFLPHIVHFSGHGAEDGGLAFENELGNIQLVSPEALAGLFKLFSESVECVLLNACYSEIQAQAIAQHINFVIGMNREIGDRAAIEFAVGFYDALGSGYSVETAYEFGCNAIQMAYLLIY
;
A
#
# COMPACT_ATOMS: atom_id res chain seq x y z
N MET A 1 -22.45 -20.07 -7.53
CA MET A 1 -20.99 -20.12 -7.57
C MET A 1 -20.56 -19.31 -8.77
N SER A 2 -20.35 -18.01 -8.60
CA SER A 2 -19.88 -17.15 -9.67
C SER A 2 -18.37 -17.33 -9.80
N ASP A 3 -17.95 -17.92 -10.91
CA ASP A 3 -16.60 -17.77 -11.45
C ASP A 3 -16.36 -16.28 -11.66
N ASP A 4 -15.80 -15.59 -10.66
CA ASP A 4 -15.18 -14.30 -10.91
C ASP A 4 -13.71 -14.54 -11.26
N ASN A 5 -13.51 -14.92 -12.52
CA ASN A 5 -12.21 -15.05 -13.17
C ASN A 5 -11.58 -13.67 -13.48
N SER A 6 -12.00 -12.62 -12.75
CA SER A 6 -11.46 -11.28 -12.87
C SER A 6 -10.05 -11.21 -12.29
N ILE A 7 -9.13 -10.70 -13.11
CA ILE A 7 -7.76 -10.42 -12.72
C ILE A 7 -7.78 -9.21 -11.77
N ARG A 8 -7.35 -9.41 -10.53
CA ARG A 8 -7.14 -8.33 -9.56
C ARG A 8 -5.86 -7.58 -9.90
N LYS A 9 -5.95 -6.26 -9.89
CA LYS A 9 -4.88 -5.35 -10.28
C LYS A 9 -4.37 -4.63 -9.05
N ILE A 10 -3.07 -4.73 -8.79
CA ILE A 10 -2.39 -4.12 -7.66
C ILE A 10 -1.48 -3.02 -8.20
N LEU A 11 -1.66 -1.80 -7.70
CA LEU A 11 -0.80 -0.66 -8.00
C LEU A 11 0.03 -0.30 -6.77
N ILE A 12 1.35 -0.48 -6.85
CA ILE A 12 2.30 0.03 -5.87
C ILE A 12 2.70 1.45 -6.28
N LEU A 13 2.57 2.38 -5.35
CA LEU A 13 2.99 3.78 -5.45
C LEU A 13 4.11 4.01 -4.44
N ALA A 14 5.35 4.07 -4.92
CA ALA A 14 6.53 4.28 -4.10
C ALA A 14 6.97 5.75 -4.17
N ALA A 15 6.86 6.49 -3.07
CA ALA A 15 7.28 7.89 -2.98
C ALA A 15 8.64 8.00 -2.27
N HIS A 16 9.63 8.63 -2.93
CA HIS A 16 10.98 8.76 -2.38
C HIS A 16 11.54 10.19 -2.52
N PRO A 17 11.00 11.17 -1.78
CA PRO A 17 11.48 12.54 -1.84
C PRO A 17 12.95 12.69 -1.47
N LEU A 18 13.64 13.59 -2.16
CA LEU A 18 15.01 13.94 -1.85
C LEU A 18 15.12 14.48 -0.43
N GLY A 19 16.16 14.02 0.28
CA GLY A 19 16.47 14.46 1.63
C GLY A 19 15.67 13.77 2.74
N THR A 20 14.90 12.72 2.44
CA THR A 20 14.31 11.83 3.46
C THR A 20 15.23 10.65 3.77
N ASP A 21 14.94 9.97 4.87
CA ASP A 21 15.61 8.71 5.21
C ASP A 21 15.37 7.67 4.11
N LYS A 22 16.40 6.88 3.82
CA LYS A 22 16.32 5.89 2.75
C LYS A 22 15.48 4.69 3.18
N LEU A 23 14.22 4.65 2.73
CA LEU A 23 13.37 3.46 2.80
C LEU A 23 13.76 2.43 1.73
N ARG A 24 13.54 1.15 2.03
CA ARG A 24 13.82 0.02 1.12
C ARG A 24 12.59 -0.32 0.27
N LEU A 25 12.06 0.70 -0.41
CA LEU A 25 10.83 0.63 -1.22
C LEU A 25 10.98 -0.37 -2.39
N ASP A 26 12.20 -0.48 -2.93
CA ASP A 26 12.57 -1.44 -3.97
C ASP A 26 12.59 -2.89 -3.46
N GLU A 27 13.13 -3.10 -2.27
CA GLU A 27 13.05 -4.39 -1.57
C GLU A 27 11.61 -4.79 -1.34
N GLU A 28 10.79 -3.87 -0.81
CA GLU A 28 9.37 -4.12 -0.56
C GLU A 28 8.63 -4.57 -1.83
N ALA A 29 8.68 -3.79 -2.90
CA ALA A 29 7.96 -4.11 -4.14
C ALA A 29 8.46 -5.43 -4.76
N ARG A 30 9.77 -5.70 -4.67
CA ARG A 30 10.36 -6.95 -5.17
C ARG A 30 9.87 -8.15 -4.38
N ASP A 31 9.83 -8.05 -3.05
CA ASP A 31 9.48 -9.16 -2.19
C ASP A 31 7.97 -9.46 -2.25
N ILE A 32 7.12 -8.42 -2.34
CA ILE A 32 5.68 -8.56 -2.67
C ILE A 32 5.49 -9.30 -3.99
N LYS A 33 6.23 -8.91 -5.03
CA LYS A 33 6.14 -9.54 -6.36
C LYS A 33 6.53 -11.01 -6.31
N GLU A 34 7.55 -11.35 -5.53
CA GLU A 34 7.98 -12.74 -5.38
C GLU A 34 6.95 -13.58 -4.63
N GLY A 35 6.39 -13.06 -3.53
CA GLY A 35 5.29 -13.69 -2.79
C GLY A 35 4.09 -14.01 -3.68
N LEU A 36 3.61 -13.02 -4.44
CA LEU A 36 2.52 -13.20 -5.41
C LEU A 36 2.85 -14.23 -6.49
N ARG A 37 4.11 -14.33 -6.93
CA ARG A 37 4.54 -15.29 -7.95
C ARG A 37 4.52 -16.74 -7.43
N GLN A 38 4.82 -16.93 -6.16
CA GLN A 38 4.84 -18.24 -5.51
C GLN A 38 3.45 -18.70 -5.05
N ALA A 39 2.50 -17.77 -4.91
CA ALA A 39 1.19 -18.05 -4.38
C ALA A 39 0.33 -18.98 -5.28
N SER A 40 -0.62 -19.69 -4.68
CA SER A 40 -1.47 -20.65 -5.38
C SER A 40 -2.37 -20.01 -6.43
N GLU A 41 -2.83 -18.78 -6.19
CA GLU A 41 -3.71 -18.03 -7.10
C GLU A 41 -2.94 -16.94 -7.89
N ARG A 42 -1.63 -17.13 -8.12
CA ARG A 42 -0.75 -16.14 -8.80
C ARG A 42 -1.30 -15.60 -10.12
N ASP A 43 -2.04 -16.42 -10.88
CA ASP A 43 -2.56 -16.08 -12.21
C ASP A 43 -3.77 -15.11 -12.12
N ARG A 44 -4.26 -14.81 -10.91
CA ARG A 44 -5.34 -13.85 -10.64
C ARG A 44 -4.86 -12.46 -10.32
N PHE A 45 -3.55 -12.21 -10.29
CA PHE A 45 -2.99 -10.92 -9.91
C PHE A 45 -2.09 -10.34 -10.99
N VAL A 46 -2.24 -9.04 -11.23
CA VAL A 46 -1.29 -8.24 -12.00
C VAL A 46 -0.79 -7.12 -11.11
N LEU A 47 0.53 -7.08 -10.91
CA LEU A 47 1.22 -6.06 -10.12
C LEU A 47 1.88 -5.04 -11.04
N HIS A 48 1.62 -3.76 -10.80
CA HIS A 48 2.31 -2.64 -11.43
C HIS A 48 2.89 -1.71 -10.35
N SER A 49 4.09 -1.19 -10.58
CA SER A 49 4.77 -0.30 -9.62
C SER A 49 5.15 1.01 -10.30
N GLU A 50 4.76 2.12 -9.69
CA GLU A 50 5.19 3.47 -10.05
C GLU A 50 6.16 3.99 -8.98
N TRP A 51 7.25 4.58 -9.43
CA TRP A 51 8.36 5.03 -8.59
C TRP A 51 8.47 6.54 -8.60
N ALA A 52 9.02 7.10 -7.52
CA ALA A 52 9.23 8.54 -7.36
C ALA A 52 7.94 9.34 -7.63
N VAL A 53 6.83 8.86 -7.06
CA VAL A 53 5.50 9.36 -7.43
C VAL A 53 5.26 10.77 -6.89
N ARG A 54 4.82 11.66 -7.79
CA ARG A 54 4.25 12.96 -7.43
C ARG A 54 2.73 12.84 -7.29
N PRO A 55 2.03 13.76 -6.61
CA PRO A 55 0.58 13.68 -6.44
C PRO A 55 -0.20 13.57 -7.77
N ARG A 56 0.28 14.24 -8.83
CA ARG A 56 -0.33 14.15 -10.16
C ARG A 56 -0.13 12.80 -10.84
N ASP A 57 0.96 12.11 -10.53
CA ASP A 57 1.29 10.81 -11.11
C ASP A 57 0.42 9.72 -10.48
N VAL A 58 0.10 9.83 -9.18
CA VAL A 58 -0.91 8.98 -8.52
C VAL A 58 -2.24 9.00 -9.29
N ARG A 59 -2.78 10.21 -9.55
CA ARG A 59 -4.04 10.36 -10.28
C ARG A 59 -3.96 9.74 -11.68
N ARG A 60 -2.84 9.93 -12.39
CA ARG A 60 -2.62 9.37 -13.73
C ARG A 60 -2.54 7.84 -13.71
N ALA A 61 -1.83 7.29 -12.74
CA ALA A 61 -1.68 5.85 -12.57
C ALA A 61 -3.04 5.19 -12.28
N LEU A 62 -3.86 5.79 -11.40
CA LEU A 62 -5.22 5.31 -11.13
C LEU A 62 -6.10 5.33 -12.39
N LEU A 63 -6.09 6.43 -13.15
CA LEU A 63 -6.86 6.57 -14.39
C LEU A 63 -6.43 5.55 -15.46
N ASN A 64 -5.13 5.31 -15.60
CA ASN A 64 -4.59 4.46 -16.66
C ASN A 64 -4.69 2.97 -16.33
N PHE A 65 -4.48 2.61 -15.06
CA PHE A 65 -4.35 1.21 -14.65
C PHE A 65 -5.67 0.64 -14.11
N LEU A 66 -6.52 1.48 -13.52
CA LEU A 66 -7.76 1.10 -12.83
C LEU A 66 -7.54 -0.06 -11.85
N PRO A 67 -6.72 0.15 -10.80
CA PRO A 67 -6.42 -0.90 -9.83
C PRO A 67 -7.62 -1.25 -8.96
N HIS A 68 -7.60 -2.49 -8.47
CA HIS A 68 -8.47 -2.96 -7.39
C HIS A 68 -7.83 -2.73 -6.02
N ILE A 69 -6.49 -2.78 -5.96
CA ILE A 69 -5.72 -2.58 -4.74
C ILE A 69 -4.67 -1.51 -4.98
N VAL A 70 -4.61 -0.53 -4.09
CA VAL A 70 -3.58 0.51 -4.11
C VAL A 70 -2.71 0.37 -2.87
N HIS A 71 -1.42 0.16 -3.09
CA HIS A 71 -0.42 0.12 -2.05
C HIS A 71 0.41 1.40 -2.14
N PHE A 72 0.38 2.23 -1.11
CA PHE A 72 1.30 3.34 -0.97
C PHE A 72 2.45 2.94 -0.06
N SER A 73 3.69 3.12 -0.52
CA SER A 73 4.89 2.93 0.28
C SER A 73 5.71 4.21 0.27
N GLY A 74 6.02 4.72 1.45
CA GLY A 74 6.73 5.99 1.59
C GLY A 74 6.64 6.56 3.00
N HIS A 75 6.99 7.83 3.12
CA HIS A 75 6.96 8.52 4.41
C HIS A 75 5.58 9.09 4.71
N GLY A 76 5.22 9.11 6.00
CA GLY A 76 4.13 9.91 6.53
C GLY A 76 4.64 10.86 7.60
N ALA A 77 3.87 11.90 7.89
CA ALA A 77 4.24 12.94 8.84
C ALA A 77 3.36 12.89 10.10
N GLU A 78 3.94 13.18 11.27
CA GLU A 78 3.24 13.20 12.57
C GLU A 78 2.11 14.22 12.64
N ASP A 79 2.28 15.38 11.98
CA ASP A 79 1.26 16.43 11.85
C ASP A 79 0.20 16.10 10.80
N GLY A 80 0.31 14.93 10.15
CA GLY A 80 -0.61 14.42 9.17
C GLY A 80 -0.17 14.69 7.74
N GLY A 81 -0.18 13.64 6.93
CA GLY A 81 -0.03 13.71 5.48
C GLY A 81 0.86 12.57 4.99
N LEU A 82 0.65 12.16 3.75
CA LEU A 82 1.60 11.29 3.07
C LEU A 82 2.58 12.17 2.30
N ALA A 83 3.87 11.84 2.38
CA ALA A 83 4.92 12.55 1.70
C ALA A 83 5.04 12.06 0.25
N PHE A 84 4.88 12.98 -0.68
CA PHE A 84 5.10 12.77 -2.11
C PHE A 84 6.25 13.63 -2.60
N GLU A 85 6.69 13.36 -3.83
CA GLU A 85 7.62 14.24 -4.53
C GLU A 85 6.88 15.42 -5.17
N ASN A 86 7.51 16.59 -5.14
CA ASN A 86 7.12 17.70 -6.01
C ASN A 86 8.00 17.75 -7.27
N GLU A 87 7.82 18.79 -8.09
CA GLU A 87 8.56 18.96 -9.34
C GLU A 87 10.08 19.13 -9.19
N LEU A 88 10.53 19.46 -7.97
CA LEU A 88 11.93 19.65 -7.63
C LEU A 88 12.49 18.42 -6.89
N GLY A 89 11.69 17.34 -6.74
CA GLY A 89 12.05 16.16 -5.96
C GLY A 89 11.94 16.35 -4.44
N ASN A 90 11.53 17.52 -3.96
CA ASN A 90 11.39 17.77 -2.52
C ASN A 90 10.07 17.22 -1.99
N ILE A 91 9.96 17.10 -0.67
CA ILE A 91 8.75 16.66 0.02
C ILE A 91 7.58 17.61 -0.30
N GLN A 92 6.45 17.02 -0.65
CA GLN A 92 5.13 17.63 -0.68
C GLN A 92 4.16 16.74 0.10
N LEU A 93 3.64 17.26 1.21
CA LEU A 93 2.60 16.57 1.97
C LEU A 93 1.25 16.68 1.25
N VAL A 94 0.52 15.58 1.17
CA VAL A 94 -0.86 15.53 0.69
C VAL A 94 -1.78 15.25 1.87
N SER A 95 -2.81 16.08 2.03
CA SER A 95 -3.71 16.01 3.17
C SER A 95 -4.65 14.80 3.12
N PRO A 96 -5.18 14.35 4.28
CA PRO A 96 -6.21 13.30 4.33
C PRO A 96 -7.42 13.60 3.45
N GLU A 97 -7.88 14.85 3.41
CA GLU A 97 -9.06 15.27 2.64
C GLU A 97 -8.81 15.15 1.12
N ALA A 98 -7.60 15.51 0.67
CA ALA A 98 -7.22 15.38 -0.72
C ALA A 98 -7.15 13.90 -1.14
N LEU A 99 -6.60 13.03 -0.29
CA LEU A 99 -6.56 11.59 -0.53
C LEU A 99 -7.97 10.98 -0.54
N ALA A 100 -8.81 11.30 0.44
CA ALA A 100 -10.19 10.84 0.49
C ALA A 100 -10.98 11.30 -0.75
N GLY A 101 -10.84 12.57 -1.15
CA GLY A 101 -11.45 13.12 -2.35
C GLY A 101 -10.99 12.40 -3.62
N LEU A 102 -9.72 12.01 -3.70
CA LEU A 102 -9.21 11.20 -4.81
C LEU A 102 -9.83 9.81 -4.81
N PHE A 103 -9.76 9.07 -3.71
CA PHE A 103 -10.27 7.69 -3.65
C PHE A 103 -11.78 7.60 -3.80
N LYS A 104 -12.53 8.64 -3.39
CA LYS A 104 -13.95 8.77 -3.70
C LYS A 104 -14.25 8.67 -5.20
N LEU A 105 -13.37 9.21 -6.05
CA LEU A 105 -13.54 9.16 -7.51
C LEU A 105 -13.29 7.75 -8.09
N PHE A 106 -12.67 6.86 -7.31
CA PHE A 106 -12.30 5.51 -7.71
C PHE A 106 -12.98 4.43 -6.83
N SER A 107 -14.02 4.77 -6.09
CA SER A 107 -14.68 3.83 -5.16
C SER A 107 -15.35 2.65 -5.84
N GLU A 108 -15.61 2.73 -7.15
CA GLU A 108 -16.15 1.62 -7.94
C GLU A 108 -15.06 0.63 -8.40
N SER A 109 -13.80 1.08 -8.51
CA SER A 109 -12.69 0.24 -8.96
C SER A 109 -11.79 -0.22 -7.82
N VAL A 110 -11.52 0.64 -6.85
CA VAL A 110 -10.60 0.36 -5.73
C VAL A 110 -11.38 -0.27 -4.58
N GLU A 111 -10.97 -1.47 -4.18
CA GLU A 111 -11.56 -2.24 -3.08
C GLU A 111 -10.72 -2.12 -1.80
N CYS A 112 -9.40 -1.99 -1.96
CA CYS A 112 -8.45 -1.96 -0.86
C CYS A 112 -7.36 -0.90 -1.05
N VAL A 113 -7.08 -0.15 0.01
CA VAL A 113 -5.94 0.77 0.08
C VAL A 113 -5.05 0.38 1.26
N LEU A 114 -3.78 0.11 1.00
CA LEU A 114 -2.76 -0.15 2.02
C LEU A 114 -1.80 1.04 2.07
N LEU A 115 -1.80 1.76 3.18
CA LEU A 115 -0.91 2.89 3.44
C LEU A 115 0.27 2.41 4.30
N ASN A 116 1.33 1.96 3.65
CA ASN A 116 2.57 1.57 4.30
C ASN A 116 3.46 2.80 4.55
N ALA A 117 2.99 3.64 5.48
CA ALA A 117 3.63 4.89 5.86
C ALA A 117 3.33 5.20 7.33
N CYS A 118 4.32 5.73 8.05
CA CYS A 118 4.17 6.13 9.45
C CYS A 118 3.00 7.11 9.65
N TYR A 119 2.28 6.97 10.75
CA TYR A 119 1.18 7.89 11.13
C TYR A 119 0.08 8.07 10.07
N SER A 120 -0.17 7.04 9.26
CA SER A 120 -1.15 7.04 8.18
C SER A 120 -2.60 6.77 8.63
N GLU A 121 -2.87 6.61 9.93
CA GLU A 121 -4.21 6.34 10.46
C GLU A 121 -5.24 7.41 10.09
N ILE A 122 -4.88 8.70 10.16
CA ILE A 122 -5.83 9.79 9.87
C ILE A 122 -6.26 9.74 8.39
N GLN A 123 -5.32 9.43 7.50
CA GLN A 123 -5.56 9.26 6.06
C GLN A 123 -6.38 8.00 5.81
N ALA A 124 -6.07 6.91 6.52
CA ALA A 124 -6.81 5.67 6.41
C ALA A 124 -8.29 5.86 6.79
N GLN A 125 -8.55 6.55 7.91
CA GLN A 125 -9.91 6.88 8.35
C GLN A 125 -10.66 7.77 7.34
N ALA A 126 -9.98 8.75 6.75
CA ALA A 126 -10.58 9.61 5.74
C ALA A 126 -10.95 8.84 4.46
N ILE A 127 -10.07 7.95 3.99
CA ILE A 127 -10.30 7.13 2.78
C ILE A 127 -11.37 6.06 3.04
N ALA A 128 -11.45 5.50 4.25
CA ALA A 128 -12.41 4.47 4.64
C ALA A 128 -13.87 4.94 4.58
N GLN A 129 -14.12 6.26 4.46
CA GLN A 129 -15.45 6.80 4.16
C GLN A 129 -15.94 6.42 2.75
N HIS A 130 -15.05 5.95 1.88
CA HIS A 130 -15.31 5.70 0.46
C HIS A 130 -14.84 4.32 -0.03
N ILE A 131 -13.84 3.72 0.62
CA ILE A 131 -13.26 2.43 0.24
C ILE A 131 -13.52 1.41 1.34
N ASN A 132 -13.90 0.19 0.95
CA ASN A 132 -14.28 -0.88 1.88
C ASN A 132 -13.17 -1.30 2.83
N PHE A 133 -11.94 -1.44 2.31
CA PHE A 133 -10.79 -1.84 3.10
C PHE A 133 -9.70 -0.78 3.04
N VAL A 134 -9.33 -0.23 4.19
CA VAL A 134 -8.19 0.67 4.29
C VAL A 134 -7.33 0.27 5.48
N ILE A 135 -6.06 -0.02 5.19
CA ILE A 135 -5.07 -0.40 6.19
C ILE A 135 -4.10 0.78 6.31
N GLY A 136 -3.95 1.30 7.52
CA GLY A 136 -2.99 2.34 7.84
C GLY A 136 -2.30 2.07 9.16
N MET A 137 -1.29 2.87 9.46
CA MET A 137 -0.42 2.71 10.61
C MET A 137 -0.65 3.84 11.60
N ASN A 138 -0.96 3.49 12.85
CA ASN A 138 -1.26 4.46 13.91
C ASN A 138 -0.02 4.99 14.65
N ARG A 139 1.16 4.48 14.32
CA ARG A 139 2.44 4.86 14.92
C ARG A 139 3.56 4.73 13.90
N GLU A 140 4.74 5.16 14.30
CA GLU A 140 5.97 4.84 13.58
C GLU A 140 6.12 3.32 13.44
N ILE A 141 6.49 2.88 12.24
CA ILE A 141 6.87 1.50 11.96
C ILE A 141 8.32 1.50 11.46
N GLY A 142 9.09 0.51 11.89
CA GLY A 142 10.41 0.29 11.29
C GLY A 142 10.26 -0.21 9.85
N ASP A 143 11.14 0.26 8.96
CA ASP A 143 11.14 -0.12 7.53
C ASP A 143 11.11 -1.64 7.30
N ARG A 144 11.81 -2.43 8.13
CA ARG A 144 11.71 -3.90 8.06
C ARG A 144 10.32 -4.42 8.45
N ALA A 145 9.71 -3.92 9.53
CA ALA A 145 8.37 -4.36 9.94
C ALA A 145 7.32 -3.99 8.87
N ALA A 146 7.47 -2.84 8.21
CA ALA A 146 6.65 -2.45 7.07
C ALA A 146 6.73 -3.46 5.91
N ILE A 147 7.94 -3.90 5.56
CA ILE A 147 8.16 -4.91 4.51
C ILE A 147 7.56 -6.25 4.89
N GLU A 148 7.86 -6.75 6.10
CA GLU A 148 7.38 -8.06 6.57
C GLU A 148 5.84 -8.09 6.61
N PHE A 149 5.20 -6.98 7.02
CA PHE A 149 3.75 -6.84 6.96
C PHE A 149 3.22 -6.96 5.54
N ALA A 150 3.80 -6.20 4.59
CA ALA A 150 3.34 -6.18 3.22
C ALA A 150 3.50 -7.55 2.55
N VAL A 151 4.63 -8.21 2.76
CA VAL A 151 4.88 -9.57 2.24
C VAL A 151 3.86 -10.56 2.81
N GLY A 152 3.69 -10.62 4.15
CA GLY A 152 2.72 -11.53 4.76
C GLY A 152 1.26 -11.26 4.30
N PHE A 153 0.91 -9.99 4.11
CA PHE A 153 -0.38 -9.59 3.56
C PHE A 153 -0.59 -10.13 2.13
N TYR A 154 0.37 -9.90 1.23
CA TYR A 154 0.23 -10.32 -0.17
C TYR A 154 0.41 -11.83 -0.37
N ASP A 155 1.17 -12.52 0.47
CA ASP A 155 1.27 -13.99 0.46
C ASP A 155 -0.10 -14.62 0.75
N ALA A 156 -0.78 -14.14 1.78
CA ALA A 156 -2.12 -14.61 2.14
C ALA A 156 -3.14 -14.25 1.06
N LEU A 157 -3.14 -13.00 0.58
CA LEU A 157 -4.06 -12.55 -0.45
C LEU A 157 -3.85 -13.33 -1.77
N GLY A 158 -2.61 -13.55 -2.16
CA GLY A 158 -2.20 -14.37 -3.30
C GLY A 158 -2.58 -15.84 -3.16
N SER A 159 -2.77 -16.32 -1.92
CA SER A 159 -3.20 -17.68 -1.60
C SER A 159 -4.74 -17.83 -1.53
N GLY A 160 -5.49 -16.77 -1.88
CA GLY A 160 -6.94 -16.81 -1.95
C GLY A 160 -7.67 -16.42 -0.66
N TYR A 161 -6.96 -15.93 0.36
CA TYR A 161 -7.58 -15.41 1.57
C TYR A 161 -8.23 -14.03 1.37
N SER A 162 -9.16 -13.65 2.25
CA SER A 162 -9.79 -12.33 2.24
C SER A 162 -8.82 -11.23 2.70
N VAL A 163 -9.18 -9.96 2.51
CA VAL A 163 -8.35 -8.82 2.94
C VAL A 163 -8.18 -8.81 4.46
N GLU A 164 -9.21 -9.18 5.22
CA GLU A 164 -9.17 -9.25 6.68
C GLU A 164 -8.23 -10.36 7.16
N THR A 165 -8.31 -11.56 6.59
CA THR A 165 -7.37 -12.64 6.94
C THR A 165 -5.95 -12.30 6.48
N ALA A 166 -5.79 -11.66 5.31
CA ALA A 166 -4.48 -11.18 4.86
C ALA A 166 -3.88 -10.14 5.81
N TYR A 167 -4.69 -9.25 6.39
CA TYR A 167 -4.25 -8.32 7.42
C TYR A 167 -3.72 -9.06 8.66
N GLU A 168 -4.39 -10.12 9.11
CA GLU A 168 -3.92 -10.96 10.23
C GLU A 168 -2.58 -11.64 9.92
N PHE A 169 -2.39 -12.16 8.70
CA PHE A 169 -1.12 -12.71 8.25
C PHE A 169 0.00 -11.66 8.20
N GLY A 170 -0.29 -10.45 7.72
CA GLY A 170 0.67 -9.34 7.77
C GLY A 170 1.09 -9.01 9.21
N CYS A 171 0.14 -8.95 10.14
CA CYS A 171 0.44 -8.74 11.56
C CYS A 171 1.28 -9.88 12.15
N ASN A 172 0.97 -11.13 11.78
CA ASN A 172 1.71 -12.30 12.22
C ASN A 172 3.15 -12.31 11.66
N ALA A 173 3.35 -11.91 10.41
CA ALA A 173 4.67 -11.80 9.80
C ALA A 173 5.59 -10.83 10.56
N ILE A 174 5.07 -9.67 10.99
CA ILE A 174 5.81 -8.77 11.89
C ILE A 174 6.19 -9.52 13.18
N GLN A 175 5.24 -10.19 13.84
CA GLN A 175 5.52 -10.88 15.11
C GLN A 175 6.58 -11.99 14.96
N MET A 176 6.59 -12.69 13.82
CA MET A 176 7.57 -13.75 13.54
C MET A 176 8.96 -13.19 13.21
N ALA A 177 9.04 -12.04 12.53
CA ALA A 177 10.30 -11.41 12.16
C ALA A 177 11.05 -10.81 13.37
N TYR A 178 10.32 -10.43 14.42
CA TYR A 178 10.85 -9.86 15.65
C TYR A 178 10.73 -10.85 16.80
N LEU A 179 11.68 -11.79 16.88
CA LEU A 179 11.81 -12.75 17.98
C LEU A 179 11.92 -12.04 19.34
N LEU A 180 11.25 -12.61 20.36
CA LEU A 180 11.49 -12.28 21.77
C LEU A 180 12.90 -12.77 22.15
N ILE A 181 13.85 -11.84 22.30
CA ILE A 181 15.09 -12.11 23.02
C ILE A 181 14.71 -12.12 24.51
N TYR A 182 14.81 -13.30 25.14
CA TYR A 182 14.72 -13.45 26.60
C TYR A 182 16.03 -13.05 27.28
#